data_AF-A0A3M8G0U7-F1
#
_entry.id   AF-A0A3M8G0U7-F1
#
_cell.length_a   1.000
_cell.length_b   1.000
_cell.length_c   1.000
_cell.angle_alpha   90.00
_cell.angle_beta   90.00
_cell.angle_gamma   90.00
#
_symmetry.space_group_name_H-M   'P 1'
#
loop_
_entity.id
_entity.type
_entity.pdbx_description
1 polymer ?
#
loop_
_entity_poly.entity_id
_entity_poly.type
_entity_poly.pdbx_seq_one_letter_code
_entity_poly.pdbx_strand_id
1 'polypeptide(L)'
;MEKRKIAVFIASPGDLANERRYFRETIDQLNDGFGDGAGVEFEPLGWEDTLATTGRRSQAVINQEVDRCDVFILTLFRRWGQEAPDSDYSSYTEEEFHRAFERWKKEKSPEIFVFFKKVDSDSEADPGPQLKKVMAFRRQLEETRQVLYHYFYDKETFVKEVNRHLRAYSKGDLPKPEDQRETVILPSSVLEEVEKAKQVAKEKIKEAQKAKDEKEVALLKLEAKQLEMAEDAVKLSKEGKIEFARQKFSELIVESSDLRILSLGFEFYYRVGDLETSYRVLEKWLTISGPEEQSVNTAIAFANLGKLFRIQGDLEMAEELYKKALEISKFLGDEEGVAAQFGSLGALYQTKGDLIKAEKMQEKALKISESLGDKVGMAVTYGNLGILYQIRGDLDDAEETYRRALELNKSFKNKEGIAIQYGSLGMLFRIKGELEEAEKFLKKALKLNKSLGSKEGMASQYNNLGNVYMDLDQGNSKKAEKMYRKALELNKSLGNKEGIAAQYSNLGNVFWERGDLQETEKMYVKSLELYEVIGSKEGLGTQLGNLGLLYHFVGELQKAKEFYNKSINLLKELGSPKAATVSEWLKELGSGKKDED
;
A
#
# COMPACT_ATOMS: atom_id res chain seq x y z
N MET A 1 -7.41 -40.47 7.15
CA MET A 1 -8.21 -40.03 5.99
C MET A 1 -7.25 -39.85 4.83
N GLU A 2 -7.66 -40.24 3.62
CA GLU A 2 -6.89 -39.97 2.41
C GLU A 2 -6.87 -38.46 2.17
N LYS A 3 -5.67 -37.87 2.05
CA LYS A 3 -5.53 -36.42 1.83
C LYS A 3 -6.03 -36.07 0.42
N ARG A 4 -6.69 -34.92 0.28
CA ARG A 4 -7.03 -34.38 -1.05
C ARG A 4 -5.74 -33.93 -1.73
N LYS A 5 -5.36 -34.59 -2.83
CA LYS A 5 -4.21 -34.19 -3.65
C LYS A 5 -4.56 -32.96 -4.48
N ILE A 6 -3.62 -32.01 -4.56
CA ILE A 6 -3.71 -30.79 -5.35
C ILE A 6 -2.44 -30.70 -6.21
N ALA A 7 -2.57 -30.91 -7.52
CA ALA A 7 -1.47 -30.84 -8.46
C ALA A 7 -1.15 -29.37 -8.83
N VAL A 8 0.06 -28.91 -8.54
CA VAL A 8 0.48 -27.51 -8.73
C VAL A 8 1.60 -27.42 -9.76
N PHE A 9 1.30 -26.90 -10.94
CA PHE A 9 2.29 -26.72 -12.01
C PHE A 9 2.92 -25.33 -11.96
N ILE A 10 4.25 -25.23 -12.04
CA ILE A 10 4.96 -23.95 -12.18
C ILE A 10 5.61 -23.78 -13.57
N ALA A 11 5.14 -22.78 -14.30
CA ALA A 11 5.71 -22.33 -15.57
C ALA A 11 6.63 -21.12 -15.33
N SER A 12 7.89 -21.20 -15.79
CA SER A 12 8.82 -20.07 -15.67
C SER A 12 9.99 -20.14 -16.66
N PRO A 13 10.50 -18.99 -17.13
CA PRO A 13 11.76 -18.88 -17.88
C PRO A 13 12.96 -19.51 -17.15
N GLY A 14 13.97 -19.92 -17.92
CA GLY A 14 15.18 -20.56 -17.38
C GLY A 14 15.93 -19.75 -16.31
N ASP A 15 15.91 -18.41 -16.41
CA ASP A 15 16.53 -17.45 -15.48
C ASP A 15 15.82 -17.31 -14.13
N LEU A 16 14.70 -18.02 -13.92
CA LEU A 16 13.98 -18.10 -12.63
C LEU A 16 14.17 -19.48 -11.96
N ALA A 17 15.36 -20.08 -12.12
CA ALA A 17 15.68 -21.37 -11.51
C ALA A 17 15.63 -21.34 -9.97
N ASN A 18 15.99 -20.21 -9.37
CA ASN A 18 15.93 -20.04 -7.92
C ASN A 18 14.49 -20.04 -7.42
N GLU A 19 13.60 -19.33 -8.10
CA GLU A 19 12.17 -19.26 -7.77
C GLU A 19 11.50 -20.64 -7.92
N ARG A 20 11.89 -21.44 -8.92
CA ARG A 20 11.44 -22.86 -9.00
C ARG A 20 11.86 -23.70 -7.80
N ARG A 21 13.10 -23.54 -7.34
CA ARG A 21 13.58 -24.21 -6.13
C ARG A 21 12.84 -23.71 -4.88
N TYR A 22 12.61 -22.40 -4.74
CA TYR A 22 11.86 -21.84 -3.62
C TYR A 22 10.40 -22.30 -3.62
N PHE A 23 9.79 -22.44 -4.80
CA PHE A 23 8.47 -23.02 -4.96
C PHE A 23 8.41 -24.44 -4.38
N ARG A 24 9.40 -25.29 -4.68
CA ARG A 24 9.48 -26.65 -4.09
C ARG A 24 9.61 -26.64 -2.58
N GLU A 25 10.57 -25.86 -2.07
CA GLU A 25 10.75 -25.69 -0.62
C GLU A 25 9.44 -25.23 0.05
N THR A 26 8.67 -24.37 -0.63
CA THR A 26 7.37 -23.90 -0.13
C THR A 26 6.32 -25.00 -0.12
N ILE A 27 6.27 -25.86 -1.15
CA ILE A 27 5.35 -27.01 -1.22
C ILE A 27 5.65 -28.01 -0.12
N ASP A 28 6.92 -28.34 0.11
CA ASP A 28 7.36 -29.25 1.17
C ASP A 28 6.95 -28.70 2.56
N GLN A 29 7.25 -27.43 2.82
CA GLN A 29 6.85 -26.76 4.07
C GLN A 29 5.32 -26.69 4.24
N LEU A 30 4.58 -26.47 3.15
CA LEU A 30 3.13 -26.49 3.19
C LEU A 30 2.61 -27.87 3.56
N ASN A 31 3.16 -28.94 3.00
CA ASN A 31 2.75 -30.31 3.27
C ASN A 31 3.06 -30.73 4.72
N ASP A 32 4.25 -30.42 5.23
CA ASP A 32 4.70 -30.77 6.58
C ASP A 32 3.93 -30.03 7.69
N GLY A 33 3.43 -28.83 7.41
CA GLY A 33 2.75 -27.99 8.39
C GLY A 33 1.24 -27.87 8.17
N PHE A 34 0.86 -27.18 7.09
CA PHE A 34 -0.53 -26.83 6.82
C PHE A 34 -1.33 -27.99 6.23
N GLY A 35 -0.72 -28.76 5.32
CA GLY A 35 -1.35 -29.85 4.58
C GLY A 35 -1.85 -30.95 5.50
N ASP A 36 -1.04 -31.34 6.49
CA ASP A 36 -1.44 -32.27 7.55
C ASP A 36 -2.69 -31.79 8.31
N GLY A 37 -2.71 -30.53 8.74
CA GLY A 37 -3.84 -29.95 9.47
C GLY A 37 -5.09 -29.74 8.61
N ALA A 38 -4.92 -29.45 7.32
CA ALA A 38 -6.01 -29.17 6.38
C ALA A 38 -6.49 -30.40 5.58
N GLY A 39 -5.86 -31.56 5.76
CA GLY A 39 -6.20 -32.79 5.02
C GLY A 39 -5.91 -32.70 3.51
N VAL A 40 -4.91 -31.92 3.11
CA VAL A 40 -4.51 -31.70 1.72
C VAL A 40 -3.04 -32.07 1.51
N GLU A 41 -2.70 -32.51 0.31
CA GLU A 41 -1.33 -32.78 -0.12
C GLU A 41 -1.09 -32.07 -1.46
N PHE A 42 -0.12 -31.15 -1.50
CA PHE A 42 0.25 -30.46 -2.73
C PHE A 42 1.31 -31.28 -3.47
N GLU A 43 1.01 -31.65 -4.72
CA GLU A 43 1.92 -32.36 -5.63
C GLU A 43 2.56 -31.33 -6.58
N PRO A 44 3.87 -31.05 -6.48
CA PRO A 44 4.53 -30.13 -7.40
C PRO A 44 4.68 -30.78 -8.78
N LEU A 45 4.29 -30.07 -9.83
CA LEU A 45 4.45 -30.45 -11.24
C LEU A 45 5.31 -29.42 -11.99
N GLY A 46 5.84 -29.81 -13.14
CA GLY A 46 6.65 -28.94 -14.00
C GLY A 46 8.09 -29.42 -14.15
N TRP A 47 8.99 -28.46 -14.38
CA TRP A 47 10.37 -28.73 -14.75
C TRP A 47 11.20 -29.28 -13.59
N GLU A 48 11.11 -30.58 -13.39
CA GLU A 48 11.94 -31.34 -12.46
C GLU A 48 13.02 -32.11 -13.24
N ASP A 49 14.29 -31.82 -12.90
CA ASP A 49 15.52 -32.56 -13.23
C ASP A 49 15.53 -33.32 -14.57
N THR A 50 16.07 -32.68 -15.60
CA THR A 50 16.81 -33.47 -16.59
C THR A 50 17.92 -34.20 -15.84
N LEU A 51 17.88 -35.54 -15.85
CA LEU A 51 19.08 -36.36 -15.69
C LEU A 51 20.23 -35.63 -16.39
N ALA A 52 21.36 -35.48 -15.70
CA ALA A 52 22.50 -34.65 -16.08
C ALA A 52 23.16 -35.02 -17.43
N THR A 53 22.50 -35.81 -18.27
CA THR A 53 23.05 -36.46 -19.46
C THR A 53 22.21 -36.34 -20.75
N THR A 54 20.94 -35.90 -20.76
CA THR A 54 20.11 -36.02 -22.01
C THR A 54 19.28 -34.82 -22.46
N GLY A 55 19.36 -33.65 -21.80
CA GLY A 55 18.61 -32.47 -22.25
C GLY A 55 17.10 -32.54 -21.94
N ARG A 56 16.43 -31.44 -22.27
CA ARG A 56 15.05 -31.08 -21.90
C ARG A 56 14.02 -32.23 -21.99
N ARG A 57 13.16 -32.35 -20.97
CA ARG A 57 12.01 -33.29 -20.93
C ARG A 57 11.07 -33.02 -22.11
N SER A 58 10.48 -34.06 -22.71
CA SER A 58 9.67 -33.88 -23.93
C SER A 58 8.47 -32.95 -23.68
N GLN A 59 8.21 -32.04 -24.64
CA GLN A 59 7.12 -31.08 -24.54
C GLN A 59 5.76 -31.76 -24.35
N ALA A 60 5.57 -32.98 -24.89
CA ALA A 60 4.37 -33.78 -24.70
C ALA A 60 4.09 -34.16 -23.23
N VAL A 61 5.13 -34.46 -22.43
CA VAL A 61 4.97 -34.80 -21.01
C VAL A 61 4.63 -33.57 -20.20
N ILE A 62 5.29 -32.45 -20.47
CA ILE A 62 4.99 -31.14 -19.86
C ILE A 62 3.52 -30.77 -20.14
N ASN A 63 3.11 -30.92 -21.38
CA ASN A 63 1.75 -30.69 -21.83
C ASN A 63 0.70 -31.55 -21.08
N GLN A 64 1.01 -32.83 -20.81
CA GLN A 64 0.17 -33.69 -19.99
C GLN A 64 0.11 -33.24 -18.52
N GLU A 65 1.21 -32.72 -17.97
CA GLU A 65 1.24 -32.17 -16.62
C GLU A 65 0.41 -30.89 -16.49
N VAL A 66 0.45 -30.01 -17.49
CA VAL A 66 -0.43 -28.83 -17.56
C VAL A 66 -1.90 -29.24 -17.65
N ASP A 67 -2.23 -30.27 -18.43
CA ASP A 67 -3.60 -30.76 -18.59
C ASP A 67 -4.20 -31.37 -17.32
N ARG A 68 -3.37 -31.87 -16.41
CA ARG A 68 -3.83 -32.52 -15.17
C ARG A 68 -3.70 -31.65 -13.92
N CYS A 69 -3.06 -30.48 -14.01
CA CYS A 69 -2.88 -29.63 -12.84
C CYS A 69 -4.21 -29.04 -12.34
N ASP A 70 -4.28 -28.80 -11.04
CA ASP A 70 -5.38 -28.12 -10.35
C ASP A 70 -5.10 -26.62 -10.20
N VAL A 71 -3.82 -26.28 -10.04
CA VAL A 71 -3.30 -24.91 -9.94
C VAL A 71 -2.14 -24.75 -10.92
N PHE A 72 -2.17 -23.66 -11.69
CA PHE A 72 -1.11 -23.25 -12.61
C PHE A 72 -0.51 -21.92 -12.14
N ILE A 73 0.79 -21.92 -11.87
CA ILE A 73 1.56 -20.74 -11.47
C ILE A 73 2.46 -20.33 -12.63
N LEU A 74 2.23 -19.15 -13.19
CA LEU A 74 3.15 -18.52 -14.13
C LEU A 74 4.06 -17.54 -13.39
N THR A 75 5.36 -17.75 -13.43
CA THR A 75 6.33 -16.79 -12.89
C THR A 75 7.14 -16.16 -14.02
N LEU A 76 7.12 -14.83 -14.13
CA LEU A 76 7.80 -14.07 -15.17
C LEU A 76 8.72 -13.00 -14.59
N PHE A 77 9.80 -12.70 -15.31
CA PHE A 77 10.70 -11.59 -14.99
C PHE A 77 10.88 -10.67 -16.20
N ARG A 78 11.92 -10.88 -17.01
CA ARG A 78 12.27 -10.03 -18.17
C ARG A 78 11.91 -10.64 -19.53
N ARG A 79 11.43 -11.88 -19.57
CA ARG A 79 11.09 -12.60 -20.80
C ARG A 79 10.08 -13.71 -20.54
N TRP A 80 9.48 -14.22 -21.61
CA TRP A 80 8.56 -15.35 -21.56
C TRP A 80 9.26 -16.71 -21.41
N GLY A 81 10.37 -16.95 -22.12
CA GLY A 81 11.08 -18.23 -22.05
C GLY A 81 12.05 -18.43 -23.20
N GLN A 82 12.55 -19.65 -23.37
CA GLN A 82 13.30 -20.05 -24.57
C GLN A 82 12.37 -20.08 -25.79
N GLU A 83 12.88 -19.66 -26.96
CA GLU A 83 12.15 -19.73 -28.22
C GLU A 83 11.64 -21.15 -28.48
N ALA A 84 10.42 -21.23 -29.01
CA ALA A 84 9.75 -22.48 -29.35
C ALA A 84 9.59 -22.58 -30.87
N PRO A 85 10.63 -23.00 -31.61
CA PRO A 85 10.59 -23.03 -33.08
C PRO A 85 9.54 -24.00 -33.62
N ASP A 86 9.15 -24.98 -32.81
CA ASP A 86 8.16 -26.01 -33.15
C ASP A 86 6.75 -25.68 -32.60
N SER A 87 6.50 -24.43 -32.20
CA SER A 87 5.26 -23.98 -31.58
C SER A 87 4.75 -22.69 -32.25
N ASP A 88 3.44 -22.48 -32.25
CA ASP A 88 2.83 -21.22 -32.70
C ASP A 88 3.10 -20.05 -31.72
N TYR A 89 3.65 -20.35 -30.54
CA TYR A 89 3.96 -19.38 -29.48
C TYR A 89 5.43 -18.96 -29.52
N SER A 90 5.73 -17.77 -28.99
CA SER A 90 7.09 -17.25 -29.02
C SER A 90 8.03 -17.89 -27.99
N SER A 91 7.47 -18.66 -27.05
CA SER A 91 8.23 -19.53 -26.15
C SER A 91 7.37 -20.67 -25.63
N TYR A 92 8.02 -21.68 -25.07
CA TYR A 92 7.29 -22.81 -24.51
C TYR A 92 6.55 -22.47 -23.21
N THR A 93 7.05 -21.53 -22.42
CA THR A 93 6.35 -21.04 -21.23
C THR A 93 5.07 -20.28 -21.62
N GLU A 94 5.09 -19.59 -22.77
CA GLU A 94 3.91 -18.95 -23.34
C GLU A 94 2.89 -20.00 -23.82
N GLU A 95 3.35 -21.08 -24.48
CA GLU A 95 2.50 -22.24 -24.82
C GLU A 95 1.86 -22.87 -23.58
N GLU A 96 2.64 -23.13 -22.52
CA GLU A 96 2.17 -23.67 -21.25
C GLU A 96 1.06 -22.80 -20.63
N PHE A 97 1.26 -21.47 -20.59
CA PHE A 97 0.27 -20.54 -20.08
C PHE A 97 -1.01 -20.55 -20.92
N HIS A 98 -0.90 -20.45 -22.25
CA HIS A 98 -2.08 -20.40 -23.11
C HIS A 98 -2.85 -21.72 -23.08
N ARG A 99 -2.16 -22.87 -22.97
CA ARG A 99 -2.79 -24.17 -22.77
C ARG A 99 -3.62 -24.20 -21.49
N ALA A 100 -3.03 -23.80 -20.36
CA ALA A 100 -3.73 -23.72 -19.08
C ALA A 100 -4.90 -22.72 -19.12
N PHE A 101 -4.70 -21.57 -19.77
CA PHE A 101 -5.69 -20.50 -19.87
C PHE A 101 -6.90 -20.89 -20.74
N GLU A 102 -6.69 -21.58 -21.86
CA GLU A 102 -7.77 -22.10 -22.68
C GLU A 102 -8.57 -23.19 -21.98
N ARG A 103 -7.91 -24.03 -21.16
CA ARG A 103 -8.59 -24.98 -20.28
C ARG A 103 -9.42 -24.24 -19.21
N TRP A 104 -8.85 -23.24 -18.55
CA TRP A 104 -9.57 -22.41 -17.57
C TRP A 104 -10.79 -21.70 -18.18
N LYS A 105 -10.71 -21.20 -19.41
CA LYS A 105 -11.87 -20.59 -20.08
C LYS A 105 -13.03 -21.57 -20.24
N LYS A 106 -12.75 -22.83 -20.58
CA LYS A 106 -13.73 -23.88 -20.84
C LYS A 106 -14.25 -24.54 -19.57
N GLU A 107 -13.35 -24.88 -18.65
CA GLU A 107 -13.60 -25.75 -17.51
C GLU A 107 -13.60 -25.01 -16.16
N LYS A 108 -13.16 -23.74 -16.14
CA LYS A 108 -12.86 -23.00 -14.90
C LYS A 108 -11.81 -23.69 -14.01
N SER A 109 -10.93 -24.47 -14.64
CA SER A 109 -9.79 -25.17 -14.05
C SER A 109 -8.67 -25.28 -15.10
N PRO A 110 -7.37 -25.22 -14.73
CA PRO A 110 -6.83 -25.01 -13.39
C PRO A 110 -7.08 -23.57 -12.89
N GLU A 111 -6.94 -23.34 -11.59
CA GLU A 111 -6.82 -21.96 -11.09
C GLU A 111 -5.47 -21.39 -11.52
N ILE A 112 -5.43 -20.14 -11.96
CA ILE A 112 -4.23 -19.53 -12.54
C ILE A 112 -3.76 -18.36 -11.67
N PHE A 113 -2.49 -18.41 -11.26
CA PHE A 113 -1.80 -17.31 -10.58
C PHE A 113 -0.61 -16.84 -11.42
N VAL A 114 -0.46 -15.53 -11.55
CA VAL A 114 0.69 -14.94 -12.26
C VAL A 114 1.53 -14.13 -11.29
N PHE A 115 2.82 -14.42 -11.22
CA PHE A 115 3.77 -13.72 -10.39
C PHE A 115 4.83 -13.03 -11.25
N PHE A 116 4.91 -11.71 -11.14
CA PHE A 116 5.93 -10.91 -11.79
C PHE A 116 7.04 -10.59 -10.81
N LYS A 117 8.24 -11.07 -11.10
CA LYS A 117 9.43 -10.55 -10.44
C LYS A 117 9.60 -9.09 -10.83
N LYS A 118 9.80 -8.23 -9.84
CA LYS A 118 9.94 -6.80 -10.06
C LYS A 118 11.14 -6.52 -10.98
N VAL A 119 10.92 -5.62 -11.93
CA VAL A 119 11.94 -5.12 -12.85
C VAL A 119 12.25 -3.68 -12.47
N ASP A 120 13.52 -3.31 -12.53
CA ASP A 120 13.95 -1.93 -12.29
C ASP A 120 13.37 -0.97 -13.34
N SER A 121 13.13 0.27 -12.93
CA SER A 121 12.51 1.26 -13.82
C SER A 121 13.32 1.59 -15.07
N ASP A 122 14.64 1.37 -15.08
CA ASP A 122 15.49 1.65 -16.25
C ASP A 122 15.23 0.63 -17.34
N SER A 123 15.17 -0.64 -16.95
CA SER A 123 14.78 -1.73 -17.82
C SER A 123 13.31 -1.60 -18.24
N GLU A 124 12.41 -1.06 -17.41
CA GLU A 124 11.02 -0.78 -17.84
C GLU A 124 10.91 0.41 -18.81
N ALA A 125 11.82 1.39 -18.71
CA ALA A 125 11.91 2.50 -19.65
C ALA A 125 12.44 2.08 -21.02
N ASP A 126 13.48 1.22 -21.06
CA ASP A 126 14.00 0.62 -22.30
C ASP A 126 13.96 -0.93 -22.25
N PRO A 127 12.79 -1.54 -22.47
CA PRO A 127 12.58 -2.95 -22.21
C PRO A 127 13.16 -3.91 -23.27
N GLY A 128 13.69 -3.40 -24.38
CA GLY A 128 14.01 -4.27 -25.52
C GLY A 128 12.83 -5.16 -25.96
N PRO A 129 13.06 -6.18 -26.81
CA PRO A 129 11.96 -6.95 -27.40
C PRO A 129 11.22 -7.88 -26.41
N GLN A 130 11.97 -8.52 -25.51
CA GLN A 130 11.42 -9.58 -24.65
C GLN A 130 10.62 -9.03 -23.47
N LEU A 131 11.16 -8.05 -22.74
CA LEU A 131 10.43 -7.43 -21.63
C LEU A 131 9.24 -6.61 -22.15
N LYS A 132 9.31 -6.06 -23.37
CA LYS A 132 8.15 -5.41 -24.00
C LYS A 132 6.96 -6.37 -24.17
N LYS A 133 7.21 -7.65 -24.47
CA LYS A 133 6.16 -8.69 -24.50
C LYS A 133 5.59 -8.97 -23.10
N VAL A 134 6.44 -9.05 -22.08
CA VAL A 134 6.00 -9.25 -20.69
C VAL A 134 5.16 -8.06 -20.20
N MET A 135 5.59 -6.83 -20.48
CA MET A 135 4.83 -5.62 -20.13
C MET A 135 3.49 -5.54 -20.88
N ALA A 136 3.45 -5.95 -22.16
CA ALA A 136 2.19 -6.05 -22.89
C ALA A 136 1.24 -7.05 -22.24
N PHE A 137 1.75 -8.18 -21.77
CA PHE A 137 0.97 -9.16 -21.02
C PHE A 137 0.47 -8.62 -19.68
N ARG A 138 1.28 -7.87 -18.91
CA ARG A 138 0.83 -7.18 -17.68
C ARG A 138 -0.37 -6.26 -17.93
N ARG A 139 -0.29 -5.44 -18.99
CA ARG A 139 -1.40 -4.55 -19.39
C ARG A 139 -2.64 -5.34 -19.80
N GLN A 140 -2.47 -6.43 -20.55
CA GLN A 140 -3.58 -7.32 -20.90
C GLN A 140 -4.24 -7.94 -19.66
N LEU A 141 -3.46 -8.36 -18.65
CA LEU A 141 -4.00 -8.87 -17.39
C LEU A 141 -4.77 -7.79 -16.61
N GLU A 142 -4.25 -6.56 -16.55
CA GLU A 142 -4.95 -5.42 -15.94
C GLU A 142 -6.30 -5.11 -16.64
N GLU A 143 -6.32 -5.15 -17.97
CA GLU A 143 -7.51 -4.87 -18.77
C GLU A 143 -8.55 -5.98 -18.69
N THR A 144 -8.13 -7.24 -18.80
CA THR A 144 -9.03 -8.40 -18.84
C THR A 144 -9.49 -8.82 -17.46
N ARG A 145 -8.62 -8.70 -16.43
CA ARG A 145 -8.88 -9.11 -15.04
C ARG A 145 -9.31 -10.57 -14.90
N GLN A 146 -8.99 -11.38 -15.90
CA GLN A 146 -9.38 -12.79 -15.95
C GLN A 146 -8.51 -13.64 -15.02
N VAL A 147 -7.30 -13.16 -14.72
CA VAL A 147 -6.31 -13.86 -13.92
C VAL A 147 -5.73 -12.89 -12.88
N LEU A 148 -5.56 -13.37 -11.66
CA LEU A 148 -4.92 -12.62 -10.58
C LEU A 148 -3.41 -12.56 -10.82
N TYR A 149 -2.81 -11.39 -10.62
CA TYR A 149 -1.37 -11.24 -10.67
C TYR A 149 -0.81 -10.46 -9.48
N HIS A 150 0.40 -10.82 -9.06
CA HIS A 150 1.12 -10.17 -7.96
C HIS A 150 2.57 -9.92 -8.32
N TYR A 151 3.17 -8.96 -7.65
CA TYR A 151 4.59 -8.65 -7.74
C TYR A 151 5.35 -9.24 -6.55
N PHE A 152 6.58 -9.68 -6.79
CA PHE A 152 7.53 -10.06 -5.74
C PHE A 152 8.91 -9.50 -6.05
N TYR A 153 9.72 -9.32 -5.01
CA TYR A 153 11.03 -8.66 -5.09
C TYR A 153 12.16 -9.65 -4.80
N ASP A 154 11.90 -10.60 -3.91
CA ASP A 154 12.89 -11.50 -3.34
C ASP A 154 12.29 -12.89 -3.04
N LYS A 155 13.11 -13.75 -2.43
CA LYS A 155 12.68 -15.10 -2.01
C LYS A 155 11.50 -15.04 -1.06
N GLU A 156 11.55 -14.17 -0.05
CA GLU A 156 10.57 -14.15 1.04
C GLU A 156 9.18 -13.74 0.52
N THR A 157 9.13 -12.67 -0.26
CA THR A 157 7.90 -12.20 -0.91
C THR A 157 7.35 -13.22 -1.92
N PHE A 158 8.21 -13.89 -2.69
CA PHE A 158 7.78 -14.95 -3.60
C PHE A 158 7.16 -16.15 -2.86
N VAL A 159 7.86 -16.68 -1.85
CA VAL A 159 7.41 -17.80 -1.02
C VAL A 159 6.07 -17.46 -0.36
N LYS A 160 5.96 -16.24 0.17
CA LYS A 160 4.73 -15.74 0.79
C LYS A 160 3.55 -15.72 -0.16
N GLU A 161 3.72 -15.20 -1.38
CA GLU A 161 2.63 -15.14 -2.35
C GLU A 161 2.20 -16.54 -2.82
N VAL A 162 3.15 -17.45 -3.09
CA VAL A 162 2.85 -18.85 -3.41
C VAL A 162 2.06 -19.50 -2.26
N ASN A 163 2.56 -19.37 -1.03
CA ASN A 163 1.98 -19.96 0.16
C ASN A 163 0.54 -19.46 0.40
N ARG A 164 0.35 -18.14 0.34
CA ARG A 164 -0.94 -17.47 0.49
C ARG A 164 -1.97 -17.99 -0.52
N HIS A 165 -1.60 -18.05 -1.80
CA HIS A 165 -2.52 -18.45 -2.87
C HIS A 165 -2.88 -19.94 -2.80
N LEU A 166 -1.92 -20.81 -2.50
CA LEU A 166 -2.17 -22.25 -2.36
C LEU A 166 -3.04 -22.56 -1.15
N ARG A 167 -2.83 -21.87 -0.01
CA ARG A 167 -3.73 -21.97 1.14
C ARG A 167 -5.14 -21.51 0.79
N ALA A 168 -5.28 -20.35 0.14
CA ALA A 168 -6.59 -19.83 -0.28
C ALA A 168 -7.31 -20.79 -1.24
N TYR A 169 -6.60 -21.35 -2.23
CA TYR A 169 -7.15 -22.37 -3.13
C TYR A 169 -7.59 -23.62 -2.37
N SER A 170 -6.76 -24.13 -1.46
CA SER A 170 -7.06 -25.36 -0.71
C SER A 170 -8.36 -25.25 0.12
N LYS A 171 -8.59 -24.07 0.71
CA LYS A 171 -9.76 -23.73 1.52
C LYS A 171 -10.99 -23.31 0.71
N GLY A 172 -10.84 -23.07 -0.59
CA GLY A 172 -11.91 -22.50 -1.43
C GLY A 172 -12.17 -21.00 -1.14
N ASP A 173 -11.18 -20.31 -0.58
CA ASP A 173 -11.26 -18.91 -0.10
C ASP A 173 -10.60 -17.92 -1.07
N LEU A 174 -10.53 -18.25 -2.35
CA LEU A 174 -9.89 -17.37 -3.33
C LEU A 174 -10.60 -16.02 -3.45
N PRO A 175 -9.84 -14.91 -3.52
CA PRO A 175 -10.44 -13.62 -3.76
C PRO A 175 -11.06 -13.62 -5.15
N LYS A 176 -12.34 -13.24 -5.24
CA LYS A 176 -12.98 -13.01 -6.53
C LYS A 176 -12.27 -11.84 -7.22
N PRO A 177 -12.06 -11.89 -8.56
CA PRO A 177 -11.59 -10.73 -9.30
C PRO A 177 -12.45 -9.51 -8.96
N GLU A 178 -11.82 -8.42 -8.50
CA GLU A 178 -12.57 -7.23 -8.09
C GLU A 178 -13.12 -6.48 -9.31
N ASP A 179 -14.42 -6.20 -9.30
CA ASP A 179 -15.09 -5.47 -10.38
C ASP A 179 -14.60 -4.02 -10.50
N GLN A 180 -14.11 -3.43 -9.41
CA GLN A 180 -13.67 -2.04 -9.37
C GLN A 180 -12.17 -1.91 -9.64
N ARG A 181 -11.77 -0.88 -10.40
CA ARG A 181 -10.36 -0.60 -10.65
C ARG A 181 -9.72 0.09 -9.45
N GLU A 182 -8.58 -0.41 -9.01
CA GLU A 182 -7.66 0.28 -8.11
C GLU A 182 -7.22 1.58 -8.79
N THR A 183 -7.50 2.73 -8.16
CA THR A 183 -7.13 4.06 -8.67
C THR A 183 -6.11 4.71 -7.75
N VAL A 184 -5.08 5.34 -8.33
CA VAL A 184 -4.10 6.13 -7.57
C VAL A 184 -4.26 7.61 -7.91
N ILE A 185 -4.57 8.42 -6.89
CA ILE A 185 -4.76 9.86 -6.99
C ILE A 185 -3.51 10.58 -6.47
N LEU A 186 -2.92 11.44 -7.31
CA LEU A 186 -1.75 12.24 -6.95
C LEU A 186 -2.15 13.61 -6.39
N PRO A 187 -1.29 14.25 -5.55
CA PRO A 187 -1.61 15.54 -4.92
C PRO A 187 -1.90 16.65 -5.94
N SER A 188 -2.98 17.42 -5.72
CA SER A 188 -3.38 18.51 -6.62
C SER A 188 -2.32 19.62 -6.72
N SER A 189 -1.57 19.90 -5.67
CA SER A 189 -0.50 20.90 -5.68
C SER A 189 0.58 20.61 -6.72
N VAL A 190 1.06 19.36 -6.79
CA VAL A 190 2.08 18.93 -7.76
C VAL A 190 1.52 18.97 -9.19
N LEU A 191 0.24 18.63 -9.35
CA LEU A 191 -0.43 18.72 -10.65
C LEU A 191 -0.56 20.16 -11.15
N GLU A 192 -0.89 21.10 -10.26
CA GLU A 192 -0.98 22.53 -10.61
C GLU A 192 0.38 23.09 -11.04
N GLU A 193 1.48 22.66 -10.41
CA GLU A 193 2.84 23.06 -10.81
C GLU A 193 3.20 22.58 -12.22
N VAL A 194 2.86 21.33 -12.54
CA VAL A 194 3.05 20.75 -13.87
C VAL A 194 2.19 21.44 -14.93
N GLU A 195 0.94 21.77 -14.59
CA GLU A 195 0.06 22.52 -15.49
C GLU A 195 0.61 23.93 -15.78
N LYS A 196 1.04 24.64 -14.74
CA LYS A 196 1.69 25.96 -14.87
C LYS A 196 2.96 25.88 -15.71
N ALA A 197 3.82 24.89 -15.43
CA ALA A 197 5.05 24.66 -16.18
C ALA A 197 4.78 24.46 -17.68
N LYS A 198 3.76 23.67 -18.02
CA LYS A 198 3.35 23.42 -19.40
C LYS A 198 2.85 24.69 -20.09
N GLN A 199 2.09 25.53 -19.40
CA GLN A 199 1.65 26.83 -19.93
C GLN A 199 2.85 27.76 -20.19
N VAL A 200 3.79 27.83 -19.25
CA VAL A 200 5.03 28.61 -19.41
C VAL A 200 5.86 28.11 -20.59
N ALA A 201 6.05 26.80 -20.72
CA ALA A 201 6.79 26.20 -21.83
C ALA A 201 6.16 26.56 -23.18
N LYS A 202 4.82 26.56 -23.29
CA LYS A 202 4.12 26.97 -24.52
C LYS A 202 4.39 28.41 -24.93
N GLU A 203 4.42 29.35 -23.98
CA GLU A 203 4.72 30.74 -24.29
C GLU A 203 6.20 30.92 -24.67
N LYS A 204 7.12 30.30 -23.94
CA LYS A 204 8.57 30.33 -24.27
C LYS A 204 8.86 29.75 -25.66
N ILE A 205 8.17 28.70 -26.08
CA ILE A 205 8.30 28.15 -27.44
C ILE A 205 7.97 29.21 -28.49
N LYS A 206 6.88 29.99 -28.30
CA LYS A 206 6.49 31.06 -29.25
C LYS A 206 7.54 32.16 -29.28
N GLU A 207 8.12 32.53 -28.15
CA GLU A 207 9.17 33.54 -28.05
C GLU A 207 10.45 33.08 -28.75
N ALA A 208 10.93 31.86 -28.47
CA ALA A 208 12.10 31.27 -29.11
C ALA A 208 11.91 31.12 -30.64
N GLN A 209 10.70 30.78 -31.09
CA GLN A 209 10.35 30.75 -32.52
C GLN A 209 10.47 32.12 -33.17
N LYS A 210 10.00 33.19 -32.50
CA LYS A 210 10.15 34.57 -32.99
C LYS A 210 11.61 35.00 -33.04
N ALA A 211 12.40 34.58 -32.05
CA ALA A 211 13.84 34.82 -31.99
C ALA A 211 14.65 33.98 -33.00
N LYS A 212 14.01 32.99 -33.66
CA LYS A 212 14.64 32.03 -34.57
C LYS A 212 15.73 31.19 -33.90
N ASP A 213 15.62 30.93 -32.61
CA ASP A 213 16.50 30.00 -31.89
C ASP A 213 15.95 28.58 -32.01
N GLU A 214 16.36 27.86 -33.06
CA GLU A 214 15.89 26.50 -33.32
C GLU A 214 16.28 25.50 -32.23
N LYS A 215 17.40 25.73 -31.53
CA LYS A 215 17.90 24.84 -30.48
C LYS A 215 17.04 24.99 -29.22
N GLU A 216 16.75 26.21 -28.81
CA GLU A 216 15.88 26.48 -27.67
C GLU A 216 14.45 25.99 -27.93
N VAL A 217 13.94 26.17 -29.16
CA VAL A 217 12.64 25.63 -29.57
C VAL A 217 12.60 24.10 -29.44
N ALA A 218 13.65 23.39 -29.85
CA ALA A 218 13.71 21.94 -29.74
C ALA A 218 13.70 21.47 -28.28
N LEU A 219 14.49 22.12 -27.41
CA LEU A 219 14.55 21.80 -25.97
C LEU A 219 13.20 22.02 -25.28
N LEU A 220 12.57 23.19 -25.48
CA LEU A 220 11.29 23.50 -24.86
C LEU A 220 10.15 22.61 -25.37
N LYS A 221 10.20 22.17 -26.63
CA LYS A 221 9.25 21.18 -27.16
C LYS A 221 9.42 19.82 -26.49
N LEU A 222 10.65 19.40 -26.19
CA LEU A 222 10.90 18.17 -25.45
C LEU A 222 10.34 18.27 -24.03
N GLU A 223 10.63 19.36 -23.31
CA GLU A 223 10.08 19.64 -21.97
C GLU A 223 8.54 19.60 -22.00
N ALA A 224 7.91 20.30 -22.94
CA ALA A 224 6.46 20.32 -23.08
C ALA A 224 5.86 18.94 -23.35
N LYS A 225 6.53 18.10 -24.16
CA LYS A 225 6.10 16.72 -24.43
C LYS A 225 6.21 15.85 -23.18
N GLN A 226 7.28 15.99 -22.39
CA GLN A 226 7.45 15.26 -21.14
C GLN A 226 6.37 15.66 -20.11
N LEU A 227 6.05 16.94 -20.00
CA LEU A 227 4.96 17.43 -19.14
C LEU A 227 3.58 16.89 -19.57
N GLU A 228 3.29 16.86 -20.88
CA GLU A 228 2.05 16.28 -21.40
C GLU A 228 1.95 14.78 -21.13
N MET A 229 3.06 14.05 -21.29
CA MET A 229 3.11 12.62 -20.97
C MET A 229 2.94 12.36 -19.47
N ALA A 230 3.45 13.24 -18.60
CA ALA A 230 3.24 13.15 -17.16
C ALA A 230 1.75 13.35 -16.80
N GLU A 231 1.06 14.31 -17.42
CA GLU A 231 -0.38 14.51 -17.23
C GLU A 231 -1.20 13.29 -17.69
N ASP A 232 -0.83 12.69 -18.82
CA ASP A 232 -1.48 11.47 -19.30
C ASP A 232 -1.26 10.29 -18.33
N ALA A 233 -0.06 10.14 -17.77
CA ALA A 233 0.22 9.14 -16.74
C ALA A 233 -0.63 9.34 -15.48
N VAL A 234 -0.78 10.59 -15.01
CA VAL A 234 -1.68 10.95 -13.89
C VAL A 234 -3.12 10.57 -14.21
N LYS A 235 -3.58 10.88 -15.42
CA LYS A 235 -4.95 10.57 -15.85
C LYS A 235 -5.20 9.07 -15.86
N LEU A 236 -4.28 8.28 -16.42
CA LEU A 236 -4.35 6.82 -16.45
C LEU A 236 -4.38 6.23 -15.03
N SER A 237 -3.56 6.77 -14.13
CA SER A 237 -3.54 6.40 -12.71
C SER A 237 -4.91 6.63 -12.04
N LYS A 238 -5.55 7.77 -12.33
CA LYS A 238 -6.89 8.11 -11.85
C LYS A 238 -8.00 7.23 -12.46
N GLU A 239 -7.81 6.77 -13.69
CA GLU A 239 -8.69 5.81 -14.38
C GLU A 239 -8.49 4.35 -13.91
N GLY A 240 -7.49 4.10 -13.06
CA GLY A 240 -7.11 2.76 -12.58
C GLY A 240 -6.47 1.88 -13.65
N LYS A 241 -5.75 2.51 -14.58
CA LYS A 241 -4.85 1.87 -15.55
C LYS A 241 -3.41 2.01 -15.03
N ILE A 242 -3.13 1.32 -13.93
CA ILE A 242 -1.90 1.47 -13.15
C ILE A 242 -0.68 1.00 -13.93
N GLU A 243 -0.77 -0.10 -14.68
CA GLU A 243 0.33 -0.61 -15.51
C GLU A 243 0.66 0.33 -16.68
N PHE A 244 -0.35 0.99 -17.25
CA PHE A 244 -0.12 2.01 -18.28
C PHE A 244 0.53 3.27 -17.70
N ALA A 245 0.05 3.72 -16.53
CA ALA A 245 0.64 4.85 -15.83
C ALA A 245 2.10 4.56 -15.41
N ARG A 246 2.35 3.36 -14.87
CA ARG A 246 3.68 2.88 -14.47
C ARG A 246 4.66 2.95 -15.63
N GLN A 247 4.29 2.42 -16.80
CA GLN A 247 5.17 2.46 -17.97
C GLN A 247 5.52 3.89 -18.40
N LYS A 248 4.55 4.80 -18.37
CA LYS A 248 4.82 6.21 -18.71
C LYS A 248 5.73 6.85 -17.67
N PHE A 249 5.46 6.61 -16.39
CA PHE A 249 6.32 7.12 -15.34
C PHE A 249 7.72 6.52 -15.39
N SER A 250 7.92 5.24 -15.73
CA SER A 250 9.25 4.64 -15.85
C SER A 250 10.10 5.34 -16.92
N GLU A 251 9.53 5.61 -18.11
CA GLU A 251 10.20 6.38 -19.16
C GLU A 251 10.51 7.81 -18.70
N LEU A 252 9.52 8.51 -18.11
CA LEU A 252 9.69 9.88 -17.63
C LEU A 252 10.77 10.02 -16.55
N ILE A 253 10.79 9.15 -15.55
CA ILE A 253 11.76 9.23 -14.46
C ILE A 253 13.17 8.88 -14.91
N VAL A 254 13.34 8.17 -16.04
CA VAL A 254 14.66 7.85 -16.62
C VAL A 254 15.14 8.97 -17.53
N GLU A 255 14.27 9.53 -18.37
CA GLU A 255 14.67 10.51 -19.40
C GLU A 255 14.64 11.96 -18.91
N SER A 256 13.75 12.30 -17.98
CA SER A 256 13.56 13.69 -17.57
C SER A 256 14.54 14.12 -16.47
N SER A 257 15.00 15.36 -16.52
CA SER A 257 15.68 16.05 -15.42
C SER A 257 14.78 17.07 -14.72
N ASP A 258 13.51 17.14 -15.12
CA ASP A 258 12.53 18.03 -14.53
C ASP A 258 12.08 17.51 -13.17
N LEU A 259 12.44 18.23 -12.11
CA LEU A 259 12.11 17.87 -10.73
C LEU A 259 10.60 17.81 -10.47
N ARG A 260 9.77 18.54 -11.23
CA ARG A 260 8.31 18.48 -11.13
C ARG A 260 7.79 17.12 -11.60
N ILE A 261 8.38 16.60 -12.68
CA ILE A 261 8.07 15.27 -13.21
C ILE A 261 8.58 14.18 -12.25
N LEU A 262 9.78 14.34 -11.70
CA LEU A 262 10.30 13.43 -10.68
C LEU A 262 9.42 13.43 -9.42
N SER A 263 8.88 14.59 -9.03
CA SER A 263 7.92 14.69 -7.92
C SER A 263 6.64 13.89 -8.18
N LEU A 264 6.06 13.98 -9.38
CA LEU A 264 4.92 13.13 -9.76
C LEU A 264 5.28 11.65 -9.76
N GLY A 265 6.44 11.29 -10.32
CA GLY A 265 6.93 9.92 -10.33
C GLY A 265 7.10 9.36 -8.92
N PHE A 266 7.73 10.12 -8.02
CA PHE A 266 7.87 9.77 -6.60
C PHE A 266 6.51 9.52 -5.95
N GLU A 267 5.57 10.47 -6.06
CA GLU A 267 4.24 10.34 -5.47
C GLU A 267 3.46 9.15 -6.05
N PHE A 268 3.58 8.87 -7.35
CA PHE A 268 2.96 7.70 -7.97
C PHE A 268 3.53 6.39 -7.40
N TYR A 269 4.85 6.20 -7.47
CA TYR A 269 5.50 4.97 -7.01
C TYR A 269 5.30 4.74 -5.51
N TYR A 270 5.30 5.83 -4.73
CA TYR A 270 5.09 5.77 -3.28
C TYR A 270 3.68 5.27 -2.96
N ARG A 271 2.66 5.74 -3.70
CA ARG A 271 1.25 5.37 -3.48
C ARG A 271 0.92 3.96 -3.95
N VAL A 272 1.56 3.47 -5.02
CA VAL A 272 1.43 2.06 -5.44
C VAL A 272 2.27 1.11 -4.57
N GLY A 273 3.01 1.63 -3.59
CA GLY A 273 3.84 0.85 -2.67
C GLY A 273 5.16 0.34 -3.26
N ASP A 274 5.60 0.91 -4.39
CA ASP A 274 6.88 0.60 -5.03
C ASP A 274 7.99 1.49 -4.45
N LEU A 275 8.30 1.21 -3.18
CA LEU A 275 9.20 2.04 -2.38
C LEU A 275 10.63 2.06 -2.93
N GLU A 276 11.05 0.98 -3.60
CA GLU A 276 12.34 0.90 -4.28
C GLU A 276 12.43 1.90 -5.43
N THR A 277 11.42 1.94 -6.32
CA THR A 277 11.42 2.92 -7.41
C THR A 277 11.26 4.34 -6.87
N SER A 278 10.45 4.56 -5.83
CA SER A 278 10.38 5.86 -5.14
C SER A 278 11.74 6.33 -4.62
N TYR A 279 12.53 5.43 -4.03
CA TYR A 279 13.88 5.73 -3.57
C TYR A 279 14.79 6.13 -4.75
N ARG A 280 14.79 5.35 -5.84
CA ARG A 280 15.59 5.64 -7.05
C ARG A 280 15.24 6.99 -7.68
N VAL A 281 13.96 7.37 -7.69
CA VAL A 281 13.53 8.69 -8.17
C VAL A 281 14.13 9.80 -7.33
N LEU A 282 14.18 9.64 -6.00
CA LEU A 282 14.78 10.62 -5.09
C LEU A 282 16.31 10.64 -5.17
N GLU A 283 16.97 9.51 -5.40
CA GLU A 283 18.41 9.47 -5.69
C GLU A 283 18.74 10.24 -6.98
N LYS A 284 17.95 10.04 -8.04
CA LYS A 284 18.09 10.81 -9.28
C LYS A 284 17.84 12.29 -9.04
N TRP A 285 16.80 12.63 -8.27
CA TRP A 285 16.53 14.02 -7.88
C TRP A 285 17.76 14.64 -7.21
N LEU A 286 18.33 13.98 -6.19
CA LEU A 286 19.53 14.46 -5.52
C LEU A 286 20.74 14.57 -6.45
N THR A 287 20.88 13.66 -7.41
CA THR A 287 21.94 13.72 -8.43
C THR A 287 21.80 14.98 -9.30
N ILE A 288 20.56 15.37 -9.64
CA ILE A 288 20.28 16.58 -10.43
C ILE A 288 20.44 17.85 -9.59
N SER A 289 19.93 17.84 -8.36
CA SER A 289 19.93 19.03 -7.49
C SER A 289 21.24 19.24 -6.74
N GLY A 290 22.18 18.28 -6.79
CA GLY A 290 23.41 18.27 -6.03
C GLY A 290 23.19 17.83 -4.57
N PRO A 291 23.66 16.65 -4.14
CA PRO A 291 23.43 16.16 -2.77
C PRO A 291 24.17 16.96 -1.70
N GLU A 292 25.25 17.63 -2.08
CA GLU A 292 26.02 18.57 -1.24
C GLU A 292 25.60 20.03 -1.46
N GLU A 293 24.77 20.30 -2.46
CA GLU A 293 24.29 21.65 -2.74
C GLU A 293 23.19 22.01 -1.75
N GLN A 294 23.37 23.13 -1.07
CA GLN A 294 22.35 23.68 -0.16
C GLN A 294 21.30 24.40 -1.01
N SER A 295 20.40 23.65 -1.63
CA SER A 295 19.28 24.16 -2.43
C SER A 295 17.91 23.75 -1.86
N VAL A 296 16.87 24.52 -2.16
CA VAL A 296 15.48 24.18 -1.78
C VAL A 296 15.10 22.79 -2.32
N ASN A 297 15.51 22.47 -3.55
CA ASN A 297 15.27 21.17 -4.17
C ASN A 297 15.95 20.02 -3.42
N THR A 298 17.18 20.23 -2.95
CA THR A 298 17.91 19.24 -2.15
C THR A 298 17.25 19.04 -0.78
N ALA A 299 16.76 20.12 -0.15
CA ALA A 299 15.99 20.02 1.09
C ALA A 299 14.68 19.21 0.90
N ILE A 300 13.93 19.47 -0.17
CA ILE A 300 12.71 18.73 -0.52
C ILE A 300 13.02 17.25 -0.76
N ALA A 301 14.10 16.93 -1.47
CA ALA A 301 14.49 15.55 -1.72
C ALA A 301 14.85 14.79 -0.42
N PHE A 302 15.61 15.40 0.49
CA PHE A 302 15.89 14.81 1.80
C PHE A 302 14.61 14.65 2.64
N ALA A 303 13.69 15.61 2.62
CA ALA A 303 12.41 15.48 3.31
C ALA A 303 11.56 14.32 2.76
N ASN A 304 11.52 14.14 1.43
CA ASN A 304 10.82 13.03 0.80
C ASN A 304 11.48 11.67 1.07
N LEU A 305 12.82 11.61 1.15
CA LEU A 305 13.52 10.42 1.62
C LEU A 305 13.16 10.13 3.08
N GLY A 306 13.14 11.14 3.95
CA GLY A 306 12.71 10.98 5.34
C GLY A 306 11.29 10.42 5.45
N LYS A 307 10.37 10.86 4.58
CA LYS A 307 9.02 10.31 4.46
C LYS A 307 9.01 8.83 4.05
N LEU A 308 9.90 8.43 3.15
CA LEU A 308 10.04 7.05 2.69
C LEU A 308 10.55 6.13 3.82
N PHE A 309 11.65 6.49 4.47
CA PHE A 309 12.22 5.72 5.58
C PHE A 309 11.27 5.61 6.77
N ARG A 310 10.50 6.67 7.06
CA ARG A 310 9.48 6.64 8.12
C ARG A 310 8.43 5.55 7.88
N ILE A 311 8.04 5.29 6.63
CA ILE A 311 7.06 4.26 6.29
C ILE A 311 7.67 2.86 6.30
N GLN A 312 8.94 2.75 5.90
CA GLN A 312 9.68 1.50 6.02
C GLN A 312 9.96 1.12 7.48
N GLY A 313 9.75 2.06 8.42
CA GLY A 313 9.93 1.85 9.86
C GLY A 313 11.35 2.19 10.34
N ASP A 314 12.23 2.68 9.47
CA ASP A 314 13.54 3.21 9.87
C ASP A 314 13.37 4.66 10.35
N LEU A 315 12.89 4.78 11.59
CA LEU A 315 12.55 6.06 12.18
C LEU A 315 13.80 6.88 12.56
N GLU A 316 14.96 6.24 12.67
CA GLU A 316 16.27 6.87 12.90
C GLU A 316 16.76 7.58 11.64
N MET A 317 16.79 6.87 10.51
CA MET A 317 17.18 7.44 9.22
C MET A 317 16.22 8.54 8.80
N ALA A 318 14.92 8.36 9.04
CA ALA A 318 13.93 9.41 8.80
C ALA A 318 14.24 10.69 9.59
N GLU A 319 14.64 10.57 10.85
CA GLU A 319 14.99 11.71 11.71
C GLU A 319 16.22 12.45 11.18
N GLU A 320 17.25 11.73 10.78
CA GLU A 320 18.48 12.29 10.21
C GLU A 320 18.19 13.09 8.94
N LEU A 321 17.41 12.51 8.02
CA LEU A 321 17.06 13.14 6.75
C LEU A 321 16.21 14.40 6.93
N TYR A 322 15.22 14.38 7.83
CA TYR A 322 14.45 15.59 8.15
C TYR A 322 15.31 16.67 8.81
N LYS A 323 16.27 16.30 9.67
CA LYS A 323 17.22 17.26 10.25
C LYS A 323 18.15 17.86 9.20
N LYS A 324 18.62 17.06 8.24
CA LYS A 324 19.43 17.53 7.11
C LYS A 324 18.66 18.53 6.24
N ALA A 325 17.41 18.20 5.88
CA ALA A 325 16.52 19.12 5.18
C ALA A 325 16.31 20.43 5.97
N LEU A 326 16.10 20.32 7.29
CA LEU A 326 15.91 21.48 8.18
C LEU A 326 17.15 22.38 8.22
N GLU A 327 18.34 21.80 8.26
CA GLU A 327 19.60 22.55 8.24
C GLU A 327 19.76 23.32 6.93
N ILE A 328 19.46 22.69 5.80
CA ILE A 328 19.52 23.34 4.48
C ILE A 328 18.52 24.50 4.40
N SER A 329 17.26 24.29 4.77
CA SER A 329 16.25 25.36 4.75
C SER A 329 16.66 26.54 5.64
N LYS A 330 17.23 26.28 6.83
CA LYS A 330 17.76 27.34 7.70
C LYS A 330 18.92 28.09 7.07
N PHE A 331 19.85 27.37 6.45
CA PHE A 331 20.99 27.99 5.76
C PHE A 331 20.53 28.92 4.64
N LEU A 332 19.49 28.52 3.91
CA LEU A 332 18.89 29.29 2.81
C LEU A 332 18.02 30.46 3.27
N GLY A 333 17.66 30.54 4.55
CA GLY A 333 16.62 31.46 5.03
C GLY A 333 15.23 31.14 4.48
N ASP A 334 15.01 29.90 4.06
CA ASP A 334 13.72 29.38 3.59
C ASP A 334 12.82 29.04 4.79
N GLU A 335 12.22 30.07 5.39
CA GLU A 335 11.39 29.93 6.58
C GLU A 335 10.16 29.02 6.34
N GLU A 336 9.60 29.00 5.13
CA GLU A 336 8.53 28.06 4.76
C GLU A 336 9.03 26.60 4.83
N GLY A 337 10.20 26.34 4.25
CA GLY A 337 10.88 25.05 4.36
C GLY A 337 11.20 24.67 5.80
N VAL A 338 11.68 25.61 6.62
CA VAL A 338 11.96 25.37 8.05
C VAL A 338 10.69 24.96 8.79
N ALA A 339 9.57 25.63 8.56
CA ALA A 339 8.28 25.27 9.14
C ALA A 339 7.84 23.87 8.70
N ALA A 340 7.96 23.55 7.40
CA ALA A 340 7.61 22.23 6.86
C ALA A 340 8.46 21.09 7.48
N GLN A 341 9.75 21.31 7.70
CA GLN A 341 10.63 20.31 8.32
C GLN A 341 10.35 20.13 9.81
N PHE A 342 10.01 21.20 10.54
CA PHE A 342 9.52 21.06 11.92
C PHE A 342 8.20 20.28 11.97
N GLY A 343 7.27 20.53 11.06
CA GLY A 343 6.04 19.74 10.95
C GLY A 343 6.30 18.26 10.67
N SER A 344 7.25 17.95 9.79
CA SER A 344 7.67 16.58 9.45
C SER A 344 8.33 15.86 10.64
N LEU A 345 9.23 16.55 11.36
CA LEU A 345 9.80 16.04 12.62
C LEU A 345 8.72 15.82 13.68
N GLY A 346 7.72 16.71 13.75
CA GLY A 346 6.57 16.54 14.65
C GLY A 346 5.80 15.25 14.37
N ALA A 347 5.48 14.99 13.10
CA ALA A 347 4.83 13.74 12.68
C ALA A 347 5.71 12.50 12.93
N LEU A 348 7.03 12.62 12.78
CA LEU A 348 7.97 11.54 13.10
C LEU A 348 7.98 11.23 14.60
N TYR A 349 8.10 12.22 15.47
CA TYR A 349 8.11 12.00 16.92
C TYR A 349 6.77 11.48 17.43
N GLN A 350 5.66 11.90 16.81
CA GLN A 350 4.37 11.29 17.05
C GLN A 350 4.38 9.79 16.71
N THR A 351 4.98 9.40 15.58
CA THR A 351 5.14 8.00 15.18
C THR A 351 6.02 7.22 16.18
N LYS A 352 7.07 7.86 16.73
CA LYS A 352 7.92 7.31 17.81
C LYS A 352 7.22 7.27 19.19
N GLY A 353 6.03 7.84 19.34
CA GLY A 353 5.32 7.96 20.61
C GLY A 353 5.85 9.06 21.55
N ASP A 354 6.83 9.87 21.12
CA ASP A 354 7.37 11.00 21.91
C ASP A 354 6.50 12.25 21.68
N LEU A 355 5.34 12.27 22.34
CA LEU A 355 4.33 13.32 22.17
C LEU A 355 4.86 14.71 22.57
N ILE A 356 5.76 14.79 23.56
CA ILE A 356 6.35 16.04 24.04
C ILE A 356 7.26 16.65 22.96
N LYS A 357 8.14 15.83 22.35
CA LYS A 357 8.96 16.32 21.23
C LYS A 357 8.09 16.64 20.02
N ALA A 358 7.07 15.84 19.74
CA ALA A 358 6.15 16.10 18.64
C ALA A 358 5.49 17.48 18.77
N GLU A 359 4.91 17.77 19.94
CA GLU A 359 4.27 19.05 20.27
C GLU A 359 5.26 20.21 20.09
N LYS A 360 6.46 20.10 20.69
CA LYS A 360 7.50 21.13 20.56
C LYS A 360 7.91 21.41 19.11
N MET A 361 7.93 20.39 18.24
CA MET A 361 8.23 20.60 16.83
C MET A 361 7.05 21.27 16.11
N GLN A 362 5.82 20.86 16.38
CA GLN A 362 4.64 21.51 15.82
C GLN A 362 4.52 22.97 16.28
N GLU A 363 4.77 23.30 17.54
CA GLU A 363 4.77 24.69 18.04
C GLU A 363 5.79 25.57 17.32
N LYS A 364 6.98 25.04 17.02
CA LYS A 364 7.99 25.75 16.24
C LYS A 364 7.52 26.01 14.82
N ALA A 365 6.92 25.01 14.16
CA ALA A 365 6.33 25.17 12.84
C ALA A 365 5.23 26.25 12.85
N LEU A 366 4.33 26.19 13.85
CA LEU A 366 3.22 27.14 14.00
C LEU A 366 3.73 28.58 14.14
N LYS A 367 4.71 28.80 15.02
CA LYS A 367 5.29 30.13 15.25
C LYS A 367 5.89 30.74 13.98
N ILE A 368 6.54 29.92 13.15
CA ILE A 368 7.09 30.37 11.88
C ILE A 368 5.97 30.68 10.90
N SER A 369 5.01 29.77 10.70
CA SER A 369 3.87 30.01 9.82
C SER A 369 3.06 31.26 10.22
N GLU A 370 2.88 31.51 11.53
CA GLU A 370 2.26 32.74 12.04
C GLU A 370 3.05 34.00 11.66
N SER A 371 4.39 33.95 11.79
CA SER A 371 5.26 35.08 11.40
C SER A 371 5.24 35.37 9.90
N LEU A 372 5.06 34.33 9.07
CA LEU A 372 4.94 34.45 7.61
C LEU A 372 3.53 34.82 7.15
N GLY A 373 2.52 34.72 8.03
CA GLY A 373 1.13 34.77 7.64
C GLY A 373 0.69 33.59 6.76
N ASP A 374 1.42 32.47 6.80
CA ASP A 374 1.13 31.25 6.08
C ASP A 374 -0.06 30.52 6.72
N LYS A 375 -1.26 30.91 6.29
CA LYS A 375 -2.51 30.32 6.76
C LYS A 375 -2.63 28.83 6.43
N VAL A 376 -1.93 28.33 5.40
CA VAL A 376 -1.97 26.92 5.02
C VAL A 376 -1.15 26.11 6.01
N GLY A 377 0.10 26.49 6.27
CA GLY A 377 0.96 25.86 7.27
C GLY A 377 0.37 25.95 8.69
N MET A 378 -0.23 27.09 9.06
CA MET A 378 -0.95 27.23 10.32
C MET A 378 -2.10 26.20 10.42
N ALA A 379 -2.92 26.06 9.38
CA ALA A 379 -4.06 25.15 9.40
C ALA A 379 -3.63 23.67 9.52
N VAL A 380 -2.55 23.28 8.84
CA VAL A 380 -1.95 21.95 8.96
C VAL A 380 -1.41 21.73 10.37
N THR A 381 -0.68 22.69 10.91
CA THR A 381 -0.04 22.58 12.23
C THR A 381 -1.05 22.52 13.36
N TYR A 382 -2.09 23.36 13.32
CA TYR A 382 -3.22 23.25 14.26
C TYR A 382 -3.86 21.86 14.14
N GLY A 383 -4.11 21.34 12.93
CA GLY A 383 -4.61 19.97 12.76
C GLY A 383 -3.75 18.92 13.47
N ASN A 384 -2.42 19.01 13.35
CA ASN A 384 -1.49 18.07 13.99
C ASN A 384 -1.44 18.22 15.52
N LEU A 385 -1.43 19.45 16.04
CA LEU A 385 -1.50 19.71 17.48
C LEU A 385 -2.80 19.17 18.09
N GLY A 386 -3.93 19.32 17.38
CA GLY A 386 -5.20 18.77 17.81
C GLY A 386 -5.16 17.25 17.97
N ILE A 387 -4.44 16.54 17.09
CA ILE A 387 -4.23 15.09 17.21
C ILE A 387 -3.39 14.77 18.45
N LEU A 388 -2.33 15.54 18.72
CA LEU A 388 -1.48 15.33 19.90
C LEU A 388 -2.26 15.53 21.20
N TYR A 389 -3.04 16.61 21.31
CA TYR A 389 -3.91 16.86 22.46
C TYR A 389 -4.97 15.77 22.63
N GLN A 390 -5.57 15.31 21.53
CA GLN A 390 -6.52 14.21 21.55
C GLN A 390 -5.88 12.90 22.06
N ILE A 391 -4.65 12.58 21.64
CA ILE A 391 -3.93 11.38 22.11
C ILE A 391 -3.60 11.50 23.61
N ARG A 392 -3.25 12.69 24.09
CA ARG A 392 -2.94 12.95 25.51
C ARG A 392 -4.19 12.95 26.40
N GLY A 393 -5.39 13.11 25.81
CA GLY A 393 -6.66 13.20 26.52
C GLY A 393 -7.11 14.63 26.84
N ASP A 394 -6.41 15.65 26.34
CA ASP A 394 -6.79 17.06 26.49
C ASP A 394 -7.83 17.44 25.45
N LEU A 395 -9.05 16.93 25.67
CA LEU A 395 -10.10 16.94 24.65
C LEU A 395 -10.61 18.36 24.33
N ASP A 396 -10.52 19.30 25.26
CA ASP A 396 -10.94 20.69 25.03
C ASP A 396 -9.90 21.47 24.22
N ASP A 397 -8.60 21.31 24.51
CA ASP A 397 -7.52 21.89 23.72
C ASP A 397 -7.52 21.32 22.30
N ALA A 398 -7.77 20.02 22.16
CA ALA A 398 -7.96 19.38 20.86
C ALA A 398 -9.12 20.00 20.08
N GLU A 399 -10.26 20.24 20.73
CA GLU A 399 -11.44 20.83 20.10
C GLU A 399 -11.16 22.25 19.61
N GLU A 400 -10.63 23.10 20.47
CA GLU A 400 -10.27 24.48 20.13
C GLU A 400 -9.32 24.50 18.93
N THR A 401 -8.30 23.67 18.98
CA THR A 401 -7.26 23.60 17.97
C THR A 401 -7.78 23.11 16.62
N TYR A 402 -8.62 22.06 16.59
CA TYR A 402 -9.29 21.64 15.35
C TYR A 402 -10.26 22.70 14.81
N ARG A 403 -10.95 23.46 15.66
CA ARG A 403 -11.82 24.56 15.25
C ARG A 403 -11.03 25.70 14.61
N ARG A 404 -9.87 26.07 15.16
CA ARG A 404 -8.94 27.04 14.54
C ARG A 404 -8.48 26.58 13.16
N ALA A 405 -8.05 25.32 13.02
CA ALA A 405 -7.69 24.74 11.73
C ALA A 405 -8.87 24.78 10.73
N LEU A 406 -10.09 24.49 11.20
CA LEU A 406 -11.31 24.52 10.39
C LEU A 406 -11.64 25.94 9.89
N GLU A 407 -11.52 26.95 10.76
CA GLU A 407 -11.75 28.35 10.42
C GLU A 407 -10.74 28.87 9.40
N LEU A 408 -9.47 28.54 9.58
CA LEU A 408 -8.43 28.86 8.61
C LEU A 408 -8.75 28.25 7.25
N ASN A 409 -8.99 26.93 7.19
CA ASN A 409 -9.34 26.26 5.93
C ASN A 409 -10.60 26.83 5.26
N LYS A 410 -11.59 27.29 6.03
CA LYS A 410 -12.75 28.02 5.48
C LYS A 410 -12.36 29.36 4.87
N SER A 411 -11.46 30.11 5.51
CA SER A 411 -11.06 31.46 5.07
C SER A 411 -10.44 31.47 3.67
N PHE A 412 -9.71 30.42 3.29
CA PHE A 412 -9.15 30.25 1.95
C PHE A 412 -9.84 29.14 1.12
N LYS A 413 -11.05 28.74 1.54
CA LYS A 413 -11.94 27.79 0.82
C LYS A 413 -11.30 26.43 0.51
N ASN A 414 -10.36 25.96 1.33
CA ASN A 414 -9.78 24.63 1.20
C ASN A 414 -10.77 23.55 1.65
N LYS A 415 -11.58 23.07 0.71
CA LYS A 415 -12.61 22.05 0.95
C LYS A 415 -12.04 20.74 1.49
N GLU A 416 -10.83 20.35 1.08
CA GLU A 416 -10.16 19.14 1.56
C GLU A 416 -9.79 19.30 3.04
N GLY A 417 -9.12 20.40 3.39
CA GLY A 417 -8.80 20.72 4.79
C GLY A 417 -10.06 20.83 5.66
N ILE A 418 -11.14 21.44 5.17
CA ILE A 418 -12.43 21.49 5.88
C ILE A 418 -12.97 20.08 6.14
N ALA A 419 -12.90 19.17 5.16
CA ALA A 419 -13.36 17.80 5.31
C ALA A 419 -12.54 17.03 6.35
N ILE A 420 -11.21 17.21 6.34
CA ILE A 420 -10.29 16.63 7.33
C ILE A 420 -10.67 17.11 8.73
N GLN A 421 -10.81 18.42 8.95
CA GLN A 421 -11.12 18.95 10.29
C GLN A 421 -12.51 18.56 10.79
N TYR A 422 -13.51 18.45 9.92
CA TYR A 422 -14.80 17.85 10.31
C TYR A 422 -14.67 16.38 10.69
N GLY A 423 -13.79 15.61 10.01
CA GLY A 423 -13.48 14.24 10.39
C GLY A 423 -12.84 14.14 11.77
N SER A 424 -11.84 14.98 12.04
CA SER A 424 -11.12 15.05 13.32
C SER A 424 -12.05 15.44 14.48
N LEU A 425 -12.87 16.49 14.30
CA LEU A 425 -13.89 16.88 15.28
C LEU A 425 -14.89 15.74 15.52
N GLY A 426 -15.31 15.04 14.46
CA GLY A 426 -16.19 13.89 14.60
C GLY A 426 -15.60 12.79 15.49
N MET A 427 -14.32 12.45 15.31
CA MET A 427 -13.62 11.48 16.15
C MET A 427 -13.39 12.00 17.58
N LEU A 428 -13.13 13.29 17.75
CA LEU A 428 -13.00 13.90 19.06
C LEU A 428 -14.31 13.82 19.86
N PHE A 429 -15.44 14.17 19.25
CA PHE A 429 -16.76 14.05 19.90
C PHE A 429 -17.11 12.59 20.22
N ARG A 430 -16.67 11.65 19.38
CA ARG A 430 -16.79 10.22 19.70
C ARG A 430 -16.03 9.87 20.98
N ILE A 431 -14.79 10.33 21.13
CA ILE A 431 -13.98 10.11 22.34
C ILE A 431 -14.60 10.79 23.58
N LYS A 432 -15.23 11.96 23.41
CA LYS A 432 -16.02 12.64 24.46
C LYS A 432 -17.32 11.90 24.83
N GLY A 433 -17.73 10.87 24.09
CA GLY A 433 -19.00 10.16 24.26
C GLY A 433 -20.21 10.89 23.64
N GLU A 434 -19.99 12.02 22.96
CA GLU A 434 -21.02 12.82 22.30
C GLU A 434 -21.31 12.28 20.88
N LEU A 435 -21.84 11.06 20.82
CA LEU A 435 -21.96 10.26 19.59
C LEU A 435 -22.84 10.92 18.51
N GLU A 436 -23.83 11.72 18.90
CA GLU A 436 -24.73 12.44 17.98
C GLU A 436 -24.02 13.61 17.26
N GLU A 437 -23.21 14.39 17.99
CA GLU A 437 -22.38 15.43 17.39
C GLU A 437 -21.26 14.80 16.55
N ALA A 438 -20.67 13.69 17.00
CA ALA A 438 -19.72 12.91 16.21
C ALA A 438 -20.30 12.53 14.84
N GLU A 439 -21.49 11.91 14.82
CA GLU A 439 -22.17 11.52 13.58
C GLU A 439 -22.42 12.73 12.66
N LYS A 440 -22.85 13.86 13.21
CA LYS A 440 -23.12 15.09 12.46
C LYS A 440 -21.87 15.66 11.79
N PHE A 441 -20.75 15.73 12.50
CA PHE A 441 -19.48 16.19 11.94
C PHE A 441 -18.95 15.24 10.86
N LEU A 442 -18.98 13.93 11.10
CA LEU A 442 -18.56 12.93 10.12
C LEU A 442 -19.43 12.95 8.85
N LYS A 443 -20.75 13.18 8.98
CA LYS A 443 -21.64 13.36 7.80
C LYS A 443 -21.31 14.61 7.00
N LYS A 444 -20.89 15.71 7.63
CA LYS A 444 -20.42 16.92 6.94
C LYS A 444 -19.14 16.65 6.17
N ALA A 445 -18.17 15.97 6.79
CA ALA A 445 -16.93 15.54 6.14
C ALA A 445 -17.23 14.64 4.94
N LEU A 446 -18.10 13.63 5.11
CA LEU A 446 -18.49 12.72 4.04
C LEU A 446 -19.17 13.44 2.87
N LYS A 447 -20.03 14.43 3.13
CA LYS A 447 -20.67 15.23 2.08
C LYS A 447 -19.65 16.02 1.26
N LEU A 448 -18.66 16.62 1.92
CA LEU A 448 -17.58 17.33 1.23
C LEU A 448 -16.71 16.38 0.41
N ASN A 449 -16.30 15.25 0.98
CA ASN A 449 -15.51 14.23 0.27
C ASN A 449 -16.25 13.70 -0.96
N LYS A 450 -17.57 13.50 -0.89
CA LYS A 450 -18.41 13.19 -2.06
C LYS A 450 -18.36 14.29 -3.13
N SER A 451 -18.46 15.55 -2.73
CA SER A 451 -18.42 16.68 -3.67
C SER A 451 -17.04 16.87 -4.32
N LEU A 452 -15.98 16.46 -3.63
CA LEU A 452 -14.61 16.46 -4.13
C LEU A 452 -14.28 15.22 -4.96
N GLY A 453 -15.10 14.18 -4.89
CA GLY A 453 -14.75 12.86 -5.42
C GLY A 453 -13.59 12.19 -4.67
N SER A 454 -13.26 12.63 -3.46
CA SER A 454 -12.18 12.05 -2.63
C SER A 454 -12.65 10.72 -2.05
N LYS A 455 -12.29 9.62 -2.74
CA LYS A 455 -12.61 8.27 -2.29
C LYS A 455 -11.90 7.92 -0.98
N GLU A 456 -10.63 8.34 -0.79
CA GLU A 456 -9.89 8.09 0.45
C GLU A 456 -10.61 8.76 1.63
N GLY A 457 -10.98 10.04 1.45
CA GLY A 457 -11.71 10.79 2.46
C GLY A 457 -13.07 10.15 2.77
N MET A 458 -13.80 9.68 1.75
CA MET A 458 -15.06 8.94 1.97
C MET A 458 -14.85 7.63 2.74
N ALA A 459 -13.82 6.84 2.41
CA ALA A 459 -13.52 5.58 3.08
C ALA A 459 -13.23 5.81 4.57
N SER A 460 -12.39 6.81 4.87
CA SER A 460 -12.10 7.25 6.25
C SER A 460 -13.37 7.67 7.00
N GLN A 461 -14.25 8.48 6.40
CA GLN A 461 -15.47 8.91 7.09
C GLN A 461 -16.48 7.77 7.30
N TYR A 462 -16.58 6.83 6.36
CA TYR A 462 -17.40 5.64 6.58
C TYR A 462 -16.84 4.77 7.70
N ASN A 463 -15.53 4.56 7.75
CA ASN A 463 -14.89 3.87 8.87
C ASN A 463 -15.22 4.53 10.21
N ASN A 464 -15.06 5.86 10.31
CA ASN A 464 -15.31 6.59 11.54
C ASN A 464 -16.80 6.57 11.93
N LEU A 465 -17.72 6.65 10.97
CA LEU A 465 -19.15 6.47 11.23
C LEU A 465 -19.46 5.05 11.73
N GLY A 466 -18.76 4.05 11.19
CA GLY A 466 -18.82 2.68 11.69
C GLY A 466 -18.44 2.61 13.16
N ASN A 467 -17.33 3.24 13.54
CA ASN A 467 -16.88 3.30 14.93
C ASN A 467 -17.90 3.99 15.84
N VAL A 468 -18.49 5.12 15.41
CA VAL A 468 -19.56 5.79 16.16
C VAL A 468 -20.78 4.88 16.35
N TYR A 469 -21.16 4.10 15.33
CA TYR A 469 -22.27 3.15 15.43
C TYR A 469 -21.97 1.90 16.26
N MET A 470 -20.69 1.52 16.43
CA MET A 470 -20.30 0.47 17.37
C MET A 470 -20.40 0.94 18.82
N ASP A 471 -20.11 2.22 19.08
CA ASP A 471 -20.17 2.78 20.43
C ASP A 471 -21.61 3.11 20.88
N LEU A 472 -22.56 3.18 19.94
CA LEU A 472 -23.99 3.36 20.23
C LEU A 472 -24.61 2.03 20.68
N ASP A 473 -25.42 2.06 21.75
CA ASP A 473 -26.10 0.91 22.38
C ASP A 473 -26.70 -0.15 21.42
N GLN A 474 -26.92 -1.35 21.98
CA GLN A 474 -27.36 -2.58 21.30
C GLN A 474 -28.41 -2.33 20.21
N GLY A 475 -28.02 -2.53 18.96
CA GLY A 475 -28.89 -2.41 17.78
C GLY A 475 -28.28 -1.66 16.59
N ASN A 476 -27.16 -0.97 16.78
CA ASN A 476 -26.49 -0.22 15.71
C ASN A 476 -25.36 -0.98 15.01
N SER A 477 -25.00 -2.20 15.46
CA SER A 477 -24.00 -3.04 14.79
C SER A 477 -24.33 -3.31 13.31
N LYS A 478 -25.62 -3.30 12.90
CA LYS A 478 -26.04 -3.35 11.48
C LYS A 478 -25.69 -2.08 10.70
N LYS A 479 -25.82 -0.91 11.33
CA LYS A 479 -25.40 0.36 10.72
C LYS A 479 -23.87 0.42 10.65
N ALA A 480 -23.18 -0.01 11.70
CA ALA A 480 -21.71 -0.11 11.72
C ALA A 480 -21.21 -1.00 10.58
N GLU A 481 -21.75 -2.21 10.45
CA GLU A 481 -21.43 -3.12 9.35
C GLU A 481 -21.62 -2.46 7.98
N LYS A 482 -22.76 -1.78 7.78
CA LYS A 482 -23.04 -1.09 6.52
C LYS A 482 -22.00 0.00 6.22
N MET A 483 -21.53 0.72 7.23
CA MET A 483 -20.50 1.74 7.03
C MET A 483 -19.13 1.11 6.76
N TYR A 484 -18.70 0.12 7.55
CA TYR A 484 -17.44 -0.59 7.32
C TYR A 484 -17.40 -1.28 5.95
N ARG A 485 -18.51 -1.86 5.47
CA ARG A 485 -18.59 -2.43 4.12
C ARG A 485 -18.42 -1.39 3.02
N LYS A 486 -18.94 -0.18 3.20
CA LYS A 486 -18.71 0.94 2.25
C LYS A 486 -17.27 1.41 2.28
N ALA A 487 -16.66 1.51 3.47
CA ALA A 487 -15.25 1.82 3.59
C ALA A 487 -14.38 0.73 2.95
N LEU A 488 -14.76 -0.54 3.11
CA LEU A 488 -14.07 -1.70 2.53
C LEU A 488 -14.14 -1.66 1.01
N GLU A 489 -15.32 -1.41 0.44
CA GLU A 489 -15.50 -1.26 -1.01
C GLU A 489 -14.65 -0.12 -1.57
N LEU A 490 -14.64 1.04 -0.90
CA LEU A 490 -13.80 2.15 -1.34
C LEU A 490 -12.31 1.86 -1.21
N ASN A 491 -11.87 1.27 -0.10
CA ASN A 491 -10.47 0.89 0.10
C ASN A 491 -10.01 -0.16 -0.91
N LYS A 492 -10.88 -1.11 -1.29
CA LYS A 492 -10.66 -2.03 -2.42
C LYS A 492 -10.49 -1.28 -3.74
N SER A 493 -11.42 -0.36 -4.04
CA SER A 493 -11.34 0.50 -5.24
C SER A 493 -10.12 1.42 -5.28
N LEU A 494 -9.48 1.65 -4.13
CA LEU A 494 -8.29 2.49 -3.99
C LEU A 494 -7.01 1.66 -3.92
N GLY A 495 -7.10 0.33 -3.84
CA GLY A 495 -5.94 -0.50 -3.56
C GLY A 495 -5.35 -0.31 -2.17
N ASN A 496 -6.06 0.37 -1.28
CA ASN A 496 -5.58 0.67 0.06
C ASN A 496 -5.62 -0.59 0.93
N LYS A 497 -4.63 -1.47 0.77
CA LYS A 497 -4.54 -2.76 1.45
C LYS A 497 -4.57 -2.63 2.97
N GLU A 498 -3.94 -1.59 3.52
CA GLU A 498 -4.01 -1.29 4.96
C GLU A 498 -5.44 -0.94 5.39
N GLY A 499 -6.12 -0.08 4.63
CA GLY A 499 -7.53 0.24 4.85
C GLY A 499 -8.45 -0.98 4.73
N ILE A 500 -8.19 -1.88 3.76
CA ILE A 500 -8.92 -3.15 3.61
C ILE A 500 -8.72 -4.02 4.85
N ALA A 501 -7.48 -4.19 5.30
CA ALA A 501 -7.14 -4.97 6.49
C ALA A 501 -7.86 -4.43 7.74
N ALA A 502 -7.83 -3.12 7.94
CA ALA A 502 -8.52 -2.46 9.04
C ALA A 502 -10.04 -2.66 8.99
N GLN A 503 -10.66 -2.61 7.79
CA GLN A 503 -12.09 -2.86 7.66
C GLN A 503 -12.45 -4.32 7.95
N TYR A 504 -11.61 -5.29 7.60
CA TYR A 504 -11.82 -6.67 8.03
C TYR A 504 -11.74 -6.78 9.55
N SER A 505 -10.78 -6.14 10.23
CA SER A 505 -10.74 -6.11 11.70
C SER A 505 -12.03 -5.56 12.29
N ASN A 506 -12.51 -4.43 11.76
CA ASN A 506 -13.71 -3.78 12.27
C ASN A 506 -14.98 -4.60 12.01
N LEU A 507 -15.05 -5.31 10.88
CA LEU A 507 -16.13 -6.28 10.63
C LEU A 507 -16.03 -7.48 11.57
N GLY A 508 -14.83 -7.94 11.91
CA GLY A 508 -14.61 -8.95 12.95
C GLY A 508 -15.17 -8.50 14.30
N ASN A 509 -14.90 -7.25 14.71
CA ASN A 509 -15.47 -6.67 15.93
C ASN A 509 -17.01 -6.62 15.89
N VAL A 510 -17.61 -6.31 14.73
CA VAL A 510 -19.07 -6.34 14.54
C VAL A 510 -19.63 -7.75 14.74
N PHE A 511 -18.97 -8.77 14.19
CA PHE A 511 -19.41 -10.16 14.35
C PHE A 511 -19.20 -10.66 15.77
N TRP A 512 -18.12 -10.23 16.43
CA TRP A 512 -17.86 -10.51 17.84
C TRP A 512 -19.00 -10.03 18.73
N GLU A 513 -19.40 -8.75 18.58
CA GLU A 513 -20.48 -8.14 19.36
C GLU A 513 -21.81 -8.89 19.19
N ARG A 514 -22.03 -9.49 18.01
CA ARG A 514 -23.22 -10.30 17.70
C ARG A 514 -23.10 -11.76 18.13
N GLY A 515 -21.95 -12.20 18.63
CA GLY A 515 -21.68 -13.59 19.01
C GLY A 515 -21.40 -14.54 17.84
N ASP A 516 -21.18 -14.03 16.62
CA ASP A 516 -20.82 -14.85 15.46
C ASP A 516 -19.30 -15.08 15.43
N LEU A 517 -18.84 -16.02 16.26
CA LEU A 517 -17.41 -16.27 16.47
C LEU A 517 -16.71 -16.82 15.22
N GLN A 518 -17.44 -17.55 14.36
CA GLN A 518 -16.88 -18.09 13.11
C GLN A 518 -16.61 -16.98 12.09
N GLU A 519 -17.57 -16.08 11.84
CA GLU A 519 -17.31 -14.94 10.96
C GLU A 519 -16.32 -13.96 11.58
N THR A 520 -16.24 -13.88 12.91
CA THR A 520 -15.20 -13.10 13.59
C THR A 520 -13.80 -13.61 13.27
N GLU A 521 -13.56 -14.91 13.47
CA GLU A 521 -12.27 -15.54 13.15
C GLU A 521 -11.89 -15.30 11.69
N LYS A 522 -12.83 -15.54 10.78
CA LYS A 522 -12.63 -15.35 9.34
C LYS A 522 -12.26 -13.92 8.98
N MET A 523 -12.90 -12.92 9.58
CA MET A 523 -12.57 -11.52 9.32
C MET A 523 -11.21 -11.14 9.92
N TYR A 524 -10.89 -11.58 11.15
CA TYR A 524 -9.59 -11.34 11.76
C TYR A 524 -8.45 -12.00 10.98
N VAL A 525 -8.63 -13.24 10.49
CA VAL A 525 -7.64 -13.93 9.65
C VAL A 525 -7.42 -13.18 8.34
N LYS A 526 -8.48 -12.72 7.65
CA LYS A 526 -8.33 -11.90 6.43
C LYS A 526 -7.57 -10.60 6.68
N SER A 527 -7.79 -9.97 7.84
CA SER A 527 -7.06 -8.79 8.26
C SER A 527 -5.57 -9.10 8.51
N LEU A 528 -5.29 -10.17 9.27
CA LEU A 528 -3.95 -10.63 9.59
C LEU A 528 -3.14 -10.91 8.32
N GLU A 529 -3.70 -11.70 7.38
CA GLU A 529 -3.04 -12.04 6.11
C GLU A 529 -2.68 -10.80 5.28
N LEU A 530 -3.55 -9.79 5.26
CA LEU A 530 -3.26 -8.54 4.55
C LEU A 530 -2.19 -7.71 5.24
N TYR A 531 -2.25 -7.58 6.57
CA TYR A 531 -1.19 -6.90 7.32
C TYR A 531 0.15 -7.61 7.16
N GLU A 532 0.14 -8.93 7.03
CA GLU A 532 1.31 -9.71 6.68
C GLU A 532 1.84 -9.28 5.31
N VAL A 533 1.02 -9.36 4.27
CA VAL A 533 1.40 -9.04 2.89
C VAL A 533 1.99 -7.64 2.75
N ILE A 534 1.45 -6.65 3.43
CA ILE A 534 1.96 -5.27 3.37
C ILE A 534 3.13 -4.99 4.31
N GLY A 535 3.55 -5.96 5.12
CA GLY A 535 4.67 -5.80 6.06
C GLY A 535 4.38 -4.87 7.24
N SER A 536 3.11 -4.56 7.52
CA SER A 536 2.75 -3.68 8.64
C SER A 536 2.87 -4.43 9.97
N LYS A 537 4.03 -4.28 10.62
CA LYS A 537 4.33 -4.94 11.89
C LYS A 537 3.34 -4.56 13.00
N GLU A 538 2.92 -3.30 13.08
CA GLU A 538 1.97 -2.86 14.11
C GLU A 538 0.57 -3.45 13.89
N GLY A 539 0.10 -3.45 12.63
CA GLY A 539 -1.17 -4.05 12.25
C GLY A 539 -1.20 -5.55 12.53
N LEU A 540 -0.14 -6.26 12.13
CA LEU A 540 0.08 -7.66 12.47
C LEU A 540 0.01 -7.91 13.97
N GLY A 541 0.78 -7.15 14.76
CA GLY A 541 0.81 -7.28 16.21
C GLY A 541 -0.58 -7.10 16.83
N THR A 542 -1.33 -6.10 16.37
CA THR A 542 -2.69 -5.84 16.83
C THR A 542 -3.63 -7.01 16.51
N GLN A 543 -3.63 -7.52 15.27
CA GLN A 543 -4.54 -8.62 14.88
C GLN A 543 -4.18 -9.96 15.53
N LEU A 544 -2.90 -10.23 15.75
CA LEU A 544 -2.46 -11.38 16.55
C LEU A 544 -3.03 -11.30 17.97
N GLY A 545 -3.06 -10.11 18.58
CA GLY A 545 -3.70 -9.88 19.88
C GLY A 545 -5.21 -10.16 19.85
N ASN A 546 -5.91 -9.67 18.83
CA ASN A 546 -7.35 -9.90 18.64
C ASN A 546 -7.70 -11.39 18.44
N LEU A 547 -6.90 -12.12 17.65
CA LEU A 547 -7.05 -13.58 17.52
C LEU A 547 -6.74 -14.31 18.83
N GLY A 548 -5.74 -13.84 19.57
CA GLY A 548 -5.46 -14.35 20.92
C GLY A 548 -6.66 -14.21 21.86
N LEU A 549 -7.32 -13.04 21.85
CA LEU A 549 -8.57 -12.81 22.58
C LEU A 549 -9.69 -13.75 22.13
N LEU A 550 -9.84 -13.97 20.83
CA LEU A 550 -10.83 -14.91 20.30
C LEU A 550 -10.61 -16.32 20.79
N TYR A 551 -9.39 -16.84 20.65
CA TYR A 551 -9.07 -18.19 21.11
C TYR A 551 -9.15 -18.33 22.63
N HIS A 552 -8.84 -17.27 23.39
CA HIS A 552 -9.08 -17.25 24.83
C HIS A 552 -10.58 -17.42 25.12
N PHE A 553 -11.42 -16.61 24.48
CA PHE A 553 -12.87 -16.64 24.69
C PHE A 553 -13.51 -17.99 24.32
N VAL A 554 -13.06 -18.65 23.25
CA VAL A 554 -13.56 -19.99 22.86
C VAL A 554 -12.90 -21.15 23.63
N GLY A 555 -12.00 -20.86 24.59
CA GLY A 555 -11.37 -21.88 25.44
C GLY A 555 -10.15 -22.57 24.84
N GLU A 556 -9.66 -22.13 23.68
CA GLU A 556 -8.43 -22.63 23.05
C GLU A 556 -7.17 -21.96 23.64
N LEU A 557 -6.95 -22.17 24.94
CA LEU A 557 -5.96 -21.44 25.74
C LEU A 557 -4.52 -21.53 25.20
N GLN A 558 -4.14 -22.67 24.64
CA GLN A 558 -2.80 -22.85 24.07
C GLN A 558 -2.60 -21.99 22.83
N LYS A 559 -3.57 -21.97 21.91
CA LYS A 559 -3.52 -21.08 20.74
C LYS A 559 -3.54 -19.62 21.18
N ALA A 560 -4.40 -19.26 22.13
CA ALA A 560 -4.46 -17.91 22.68
C ALA A 560 -3.09 -17.42 23.17
N LYS A 561 -2.40 -18.25 23.95
CA LYS A 561 -1.05 -17.97 24.46
C LYS A 561 -0.02 -17.79 23.34
N GLU A 562 -0.07 -18.60 22.29
CA GLU A 562 0.83 -18.46 21.14
C GLU A 562 0.61 -17.13 20.40
N PHE A 563 -0.64 -16.78 20.14
CA PHE A 563 -1.01 -15.52 19.48
C PHE A 563 -0.63 -14.29 20.31
N TYR A 564 -0.89 -14.30 21.63
CA TYR A 564 -0.45 -13.22 22.52
C TYR A 564 1.07 -13.05 22.53
N ASN A 565 1.84 -14.13 22.62
CA ASN A 565 3.31 -14.02 22.62
C ASN A 565 3.84 -13.44 21.30
N LYS A 566 3.32 -13.88 20.15
CA LYS A 566 3.69 -13.33 18.84
C LYS A 566 3.36 -11.84 18.75
N SER A 567 2.17 -11.45 19.21
CA SER A 567 1.73 -10.06 19.28
C SER A 567 2.66 -9.20 20.15
N ILE A 568 2.95 -9.65 21.39
CA ILE A 568 3.78 -8.93 22.35
C ILE A 568 5.20 -8.73 21.81
N ASN A 569 5.83 -9.78 21.26
CA ASN A 569 7.18 -9.68 20.72
C ASN A 569 7.26 -8.63 19.61
N LEU A 570 6.34 -8.69 18.66
CA LEU A 570 6.30 -7.76 17.53
C LEU A 570 6.02 -6.32 17.97
N LEU A 571 5.07 -6.11 18.90
CA LEU A 571 4.73 -4.77 19.39
C LEU A 571 5.83 -4.18 20.27
N LYS A 572 6.57 -4.99 21.03
CA LYS A 572 7.73 -4.53 21.82
C LYS A 572 8.89 -4.08 20.95
N GLU A 573 9.18 -4.80 19.86
CA GLU A 573 10.20 -4.38 18.89
C GLU A 573 9.93 -2.99 18.32
N LEU A 574 8.66 -2.63 18.18
CA LEU A 574 8.22 -1.32 17.68
C LEU A 574 8.15 -0.24 18.77
N GLY A 575 8.40 -0.58 20.04
CA GLY A 575 8.12 0.32 21.16
C GLY A 575 6.64 0.69 21.31
N SER A 576 5.72 -0.11 20.74
CA SER A 576 4.29 0.19 20.74
C SER A 576 3.69 0.03 22.14
N PRO A 577 2.92 1.00 22.66
CA PRO A 577 2.29 0.90 23.98
C PRO A 577 1.27 -0.24 24.04
N LYS A 578 0.73 -0.70 22.90
CA LYS A 578 -0.20 -1.83 22.81
C LYS A 578 0.39 -3.14 23.33
N ALA A 579 1.72 -3.28 23.35
CA ALA A 579 2.37 -4.46 23.91
C ALA A 579 2.01 -4.67 25.39
N ALA A 580 1.78 -3.60 26.15
CA ALA A 580 1.37 -3.67 27.54
C ALA A 580 -0.04 -4.25 27.67
N THR A 581 -0.99 -3.77 26.86
CA THR A 581 -2.38 -4.26 26.83
C THR A 581 -2.44 -5.75 26.53
N VAL A 582 -1.72 -6.22 25.51
CA VAL A 582 -1.71 -7.67 25.18
C VAL A 582 -1.02 -8.48 26.28
N SER A 583 -0.01 -7.92 26.94
CA SER A 583 0.64 -8.57 28.09
C SER A 583 -0.31 -8.71 29.28
N GLU A 584 -1.26 -7.80 29.47
CA GLU A 584 -2.32 -7.91 30.48
C GLU A 584 -3.28 -9.02 30.14
N TRP A 585 -3.78 -9.11 28.90
CA TRP A 585 -4.64 -10.22 28.46
C TRP A 585 -3.96 -11.60 28.64
N LEU A 586 -2.65 -11.69 28.38
CA LEU A 586 -1.89 -12.92 28.62
C LEU A 586 -1.76 -13.25 30.12
N LYS A 587 -1.68 -12.25 31.00
CA LYS A 587 -1.67 -12.47 32.46
C LYS A 587 -3.02 -12.96 32.95
N GLU A 588 -4.11 -12.39 32.46
CA GLU A 588 -5.48 -12.79 32.80
C GLU A 588 -5.72 -14.26 32.46
N LEU A 589 -5.27 -14.71 31.28
CA LEU A 589 -5.27 -16.12 30.86
C LEU A 589 -4.57 -17.05 31.88
N GLY A 590 -3.48 -16.58 32.50
CA GLY A 590 -2.71 -17.34 33.49
C GLY A 590 -3.31 -17.32 34.91
N SER A 591 -4.18 -16.36 35.21
CA SER A 591 -4.80 -16.18 36.53
C SER A 591 -6.10 -16.97 36.74
N GLY A 592 -6.76 -17.41 35.67
CA GLY A 592 -8.02 -18.16 35.69
C GLY A 592 -7.96 -19.61 36.20
N LYS A 593 -7.05 -19.94 37.12
CA LYS A 593 -6.88 -21.28 37.70
C LYS A 593 -7.12 -21.35 39.22
N LYS A 594 -7.84 -20.38 39.80
CA LYS A 594 -8.02 -20.31 41.27
C LYS A 594 -9.42 -20.21 41.83
N ASP A 595 -10.47 -20.12 41.01
CA ASP A 595 -11.85 -20.05 41.53
C ASP A 595 -12.68 -21.23 41.01
N GLU A 596 -12.30 -22.44 41.42
CA GLU A 596 -13.20 -23.60 41.53
C GLU A 596 -12.87 -24.31 42.85
N ASP A 597 -13.63 -23.98 43.90
CA ASP A 597 -13.92 -24.83 45.06
C ASP A 597 -15.31 -24.46 45.63
#